data_AF-X1W2A0-F1
#
_entry.id   AF-X1W2A0-F1
#
_cell.length_a   1.000
_cell.length_b   1.000
_cell.length_c   1.000
_cell.angle_alpha   90.00
_cell.angle_beta   90.00
_cell.angle_gamma   90.00
#
_symmetry.space_group_name_H-M   'P 1'
#
loop_
_entity.id
_entity.type
_entity.pdbx_description
1 polymer ?
#
loop_
_entity_poly.entity_id
_entity_poly.type
_entity_poly.pdbx_seq_one_letter_code
_entity_poly.pdbx_strand_id
1 'polypeptide(L)'
;FEFATGFIYYDYEENIFSSPLLPPLDSTYEIFGRVAWDSGMDVIPALAVYLDLDKAEGIYTALSFTYAPRAYMDIWYEWIVSLGYASSGYNSYYFGVDSSAFVDITATFSFTFPLLENISCTPFISYSSLMDGAIKNNMPDDSNFFGGASIKIEF
;
A
#
# COMPACT_ATOMS: atom_id res chain seq x y z
N PHE A 1 -6.49 18.04 8.09
CA PHE A 1 -5.26 17.23 7.95
C PHE A 1 -5.28 16.12 8.96
N GLU A 2 -4.99 14.92 8.51
CA GLU A 2 -4.76 13.74 9.35
C GLU A 2 -3.29 13.36 9.22
N PHE A 3 -2.64 13.07 10.34
CA PHE A 3 -1.25 12.61 10.40
C PHE A 3 -1.21 11.22 11.03
N ALA A 4 -0.43 10.34 10.42
CA ALA A 4 -0.10 9.04 11.00
C ALA A 4 1.41 8.82 10.90
N THR A 5 1.96 8.16 11.91
CA THR A 5 3.33 7.65 11.88
C THR A 5 3.35 6.30 12.55
N GLY A 6 4.33 5.49 12.19
CA GLY A 6 4.51 4.20 12.82
C GLY A 6 5.83 3.57 12.45
N PHE A 7 5.98 2.35 12.96
CA PHE A 7 7.12 1.49 12.80
C PHE A 7 6.63 0.14 12.30
N ILE A 8 7.32 -0.42 11.31
CA ILE A 8 6.99 -1.69 10.67
C ILE A 8 8.21 -2.59 10.80
N TYR A 9 7.95 -3.83 11.20
CA TYR A 9 8.94 -4.91 11.16
C TYR A 9 8.51 -5.92 10.12
N TYR A 10 9.40 -6.24 9.18
CA TYR A 10 9.19 -7.29 8.21
C TYR A 10 10.00 -8.52 8.60
N ASP A 11 9.31 -9.64 8.67
CA ASP A 11 9.89 -10.96 8.81
C ASP A 11 9.56 -11.74 7.54
N TYR A 12 10.57 -11.93 6.68
CA TYR A 12 10.38 -12.63 5.42
C TYR A 12 10.69 -14.12 5.64
N GLU A 13 9.66 -14.96 5.52
CA GLU A 13 9.89 -16.40 5.47
C GLU A 13 10.63 -16.77 4.18
N GLU A 14 11.64 -17.63 4.30
CA GLU A 14 12.54 -18.06 3.20
C GLU A 14 11.79 -18.64 1.96
N ASN A 15 10.51 -19.00 2.10
CA ASN A 15 9.76 -19.75 1.09
C ASN A 15 8.61 -18.96 0.42
N ILE A 16 8.24 -17.76 0.88
CA ILE A 16 7.07 -17.03 0.35
C ILE A 16 7.46 -16.04 -0.76
N PHE A 17 8.68 -15.50 -0.69
CA PHE A 17 9.23 -14.57 -1.69
C PHE A 17 10.33 -15.19 -2.56
N SER A 18 10.40 -16.52 -2.62
CA SER A 18 11.42 -17.23 -3.41
C SER A 18 11.15 -17.07 -4.92
N SER A 19 11.48 -15.91 -5.46
CA SER A 19 11.65 -15.74 -6.90
C SER A 19 12.95 -16.46 -7.29
N PRO A 20 12.97 -17.28 -8.36
CA PRO A 20 14.23 -17.83 -8.87
C PRO A 20 15.18 -16.73 -9.39
N LEU A 21 14.69 -15.49 -9.50
CA LEU A 21 15.44 -14.34 -10.01
C LEU A 21 16.06 -13.48 -8.91
N LEU A 22 15.64 -13.61 -7.65
CA LEU A 22 16.12 -12.79 -6.54
C LEU A 22 16.55 -13.65 -5.34
N PRO A 23 17.58 -13.20 -4.58
CA PRO A 23 17.92 -13.85 -3.32
C PRO A 23 16.77 -13.71 -2.30
N PRO A 24 16.70 -14.58 -1.28
CA PRO A 24 15.80 -14.38 -0.15
C PRO A 24 16.01 -13.01 0.49
N LEU A 25 14.93 -12.38 0.92
CA LEU A 25 14.98 -11.09 1.62
C LEU A 25 15.29 -11.34 3.10
N ASP A 26 16.17 -10.51 3.66
CA ASP A 26 16.43 -10.45 5.09
C ASP A 26 15.34 -9.63 5.81
N SER A 27 15.11 -9.91 7.09
CA SER A 27 14.26 -9.08 7.94
C SER A 27 14.74 -7.62 7.95
N THR A 28 13.80 -6.67 7.95
CA THR A 28 14.12 -5.23 7.99
C THR A 28 13.11 -4.45 8.83
N TYR A 29 13.46 -3.20 9.12
CA TYR A 29 12.64 -2.25 9.85
C TYR A 29 12.39 -1.00 9.03
N GLU A 30 11.15 -0.53 9.02
CA GLU A 30 10.76 0.72 8.39
C GLU A 30 10.12 1.66 9.40
N ILE A 31 10.40 2.95 9.28
CA ILE A 31 9.55 3.99 9.83
C ILE A 31 8.72 4.59 8.72
N PHE A 32 7.47 4.95 9.03
CA PHE A 32 6.63 5.64 8.07
C PHE A 32 5.98 6.89 8.65
N GLY A 33 5.69 7.82 7.76
CA GLY A 33 4.87 8.99 8.01
C GLY A 33 3.86 9.15 6.88
N ARG A 34 2.62 9.49 7.23
CA ARG A 34 1.55 9.77 6.29
C ARG A 34 0.85 11.07 6.67
N VAL A 35 0.54 11.88 5.66
CA VAL A 35 -0.31 13.05 5.78
C VAL A 35 -1.46 12.93 4.78
N ALA A 36 -2.69 13.07 5.24
CA ALA A 36 -3.87 13.18 4.41
C ALA A 36 -4.52 14.56 4.55
N TRP A 37 -4.90 15.13 3.43
CA TRP A 37 -5.59 16.42 3.37
C TRP A 37 -7.09 16.19 3.17
N ASP A 38 -7.82 16.06 4.27
CA ASP A 38 -9.27 16.21 4.26
C ASP A 38 -9.63 17.70 4.17
N SER A 39 -10.04 18.13 2.98
CA SER A 39 -10.47 19.51 2.68
C SER A 39 -11.99 19.70 2.84
N GLY A 40 -12.72 18.66 3.26
CA GLY A 40 -14.18 18.61 3.22
C GLY A 40 -14.75 18.29 1.83
N MET A 41 -13.90 17.95 0.87
CA MET A 41 -14.31 17.40 -0.43
C MET A 41 -14.33 15.87 -0.36
N ASP A 42 -15.14 15.24 -1.22
CA ASP A 42 -15.20 13.77 -1.31
C ASP A 42 -13.87 13.15 -1.78
N VAL A 43 -12.92 13.95 -2.29
CA VAL A 43 -11.58 13.50 -2.70
C VAL A 43 -10.54 13.96 -1.70
N ILE A 44 -9.86 12.99 -1.07
CA ILE A 44 -8.86 13.19 -0.02
C ILE A 44 -7.50 12.74 -0.57
N PRO A 45 -6.61 13.67 -0.94
CA PRO A 45 -5.24 13.32 -1.29
C PRO A 45 -4.42 13.00 -0.02
N ALA A 46 -3.49 12.06 -0.15
CA ALA A 46 -2.55 11.69 0.89
C ALA A 46 -1.16 11.41 0.33
N LEU A 47 -0.14 11.69 1.13
CA LEU A 47 1.25 11.34 0.87
C LEU A 47 1.76 10.48 2.02
N ALA A 48 2.31 9.32 1.70
CA ALA A 48 3.02 8.46 2.63
C ALA A 48 4.49 8.34 2.22
N VAL A 49 5.37 8.29 3.22
CA VAL A 49 6.81 8.10 3.07
C VAL A 49 7.23 6.99 4.03
N TYR A 50 7.98 6.04 3.50
CA TYR A 50 8.53 4.88 4.19
C TYR A 50 10.04 4.94 4.04
N LEU A 51 10.75 4.84 5.16
CA LEU A 51 12.20 4.82 5.21
C LEU A 51 12.64 3.49 5.83
N ASP A 52 13.32 2.68 5.03
CA ASP A 52 14.01 1.48 5.49
C ASP A 52 15.28 1.88 6.25
N LEU A 53 15.49 1.24 7.41
CA LEU A 53 16.55 1.58 8.37
C LEU A 53 17.71 0.57 8.40
N ASP A 54 17.67 -0.51 7.61
CA ASP A 54 18.65 -1.60 7.71
C ASP A 54 19.06 -2.17 6.35
N LYS A 55 18.13 -2.81 5.63
CA LYS A 55 18.49 -3.65 4.48
C LYS A 55 18.40 -2.97 3.13
N ALA A 56 17.29 -2.29 2.88
CA ALA A 56 17.08 -1.63 1.61
C ALA A 56 17.80 -0.29 1.53
N GLU A 57 18.09 0.33 2.68
CA GLU A 57 18.67 1.68 2.80
C GLU A 57 17.98 2.68 1.85
N GLY A 58 16.66 2.57 1.77
CA GLY A 58 15.86 3.13 0.69
C GLY A 58 14.62 3.84 1.18
N ILE A 59 14.08 4.69 0.31
CA ILE A 59 12.82 5.39 0.52
C ILE A 59 11.81 4.86 -0.49
N TYR A 60 10.61 4.56 0.01
CA TYR A 60 9.39 4.40 -0.79
C TYR A 60 8.40 5.51 -0.44
N THR A 61 7.76 6.07 -1.45
CA THR A 61 6.75 7.12 -1.30
C THR A 61 5.51 6.75 -2.07
N ALA A 62 4.35 6.99 -1.48
CA ALA A 62 3.06 6.74 -2.12
C ALA A 62 2.22 8.02 -2.11
N LEU A 63 1.84 8.49 -3.31
CA LEU A 63 0.82 9.51 -3.47
C LEU A 63 -0.52 8.81 -3.74
N SER A 64 -1.53 9.08 -2.91
CA SER A 64 -2.84 8.48 -3.07
C SER A 64 -3.98 9.48 -3.06
N PHE A 65 -5.09 9.10 -3.68
CA PHE A 65 -6.35 9.82 -3.72
C PHE A 65 -7.46 8.87 -3.30
N THR A 66 -8.17 9.23 -2.24
CA THR A 66 -9.37 8.53 -1.79
C THR A 66 -10.60 9.31 -2.22
N TYR A 67 -11.50 8.72 -3.01
CA TYR A 67 -12.84 9.22 -3.23
C TYR A 67 -13.81 8.51 -2.30
N ALA A 68 -14.32 9.23 -1.29
CA ALA A 68 -15.21 8.73 -0.25
C ALA A 68 -16.41 9.68 -0.09
N PRO A 69 -17.44 9.54 -0.94
CA PRO A 69 -18.64 10.37 -0.85
C PRO A 69 -19.49 10.01 0.37
N ARG A 70 -20.49 10.84 0.65
CA ARG A 70 -21.46 10.57 1.72
C ARG A 70 -22.11 9.20 1.56
N ALA A 71 -22.33 8.54 2.69
CA ALA A 71 -23.00 7.25 2.74
C ALA A 71 -24.35 7.26 2.02
N TYR A 72 -24.67 6.12 1.40
CA TYR A 72 -25.96 5.85 0.79
C TYR A 72 -26.60 4.66 1.50
N MET A 73 -27.78 4.87 2.11
CA MET A 73 -28.47 3.82 2.88
C MET A 73 -27.58 3.17 3.96
N ASP A 74 -26.84 3.99 4.71
CA ASP A 74 -25.85 3.59 5.74
C ASP A 74 -24.66 2.75 5.23
N ILE A 75 -24.52 2.63 3.91
CA ILE A 75 -23.36 2.01 3.27
C ILE A 75 -22.39 3.11 2.89
N TRP A 76 -21.17 3.00 3.42
CA TRP A 76 -20.03 3.82 3.00
C TRP A 76 -19.28 3.09 1.90
N TYR A 77 -18.75 3.80 0.93
CA TYR A 77 -17.84 3.22 -0.05
C TYR A 77 -16.74 4.19 -0.37
N GLU A 78 -15.60 3.64 -0.76
CA GLU A 78 -14.43 4.43 -1.13
C GLU A 78 -13.70 3.79 -2.30
N TRP A 79 -13.12 4.66 -3.11
CA TRP A 79 -12.16 4.31 -4.14
C TRP A 79 -10.82 4.92 -3.77
N ILE A 80 -9.77 4.10 -3.71
CA ILE A 80 -8.42 4.57 -3.41
C ILE A 80 -7.54 4.25 -4.63
N VAL A 81 -6.90 5.27 -5.18
CA VAL A 81 -5.84 5.08 -6.18
C VAL A 81 -4.53 5.59 -5.60
N SER A 82 -3.47 4.79 -5.70
CA SER A 82 -2.14 5.10 -5.18
C SER A 82 -1.09 4.88 -6.25
N LEU A 83 -0.08 5.76 -6.29
CA LEU A 83 1.10 5.64 -7.15
C LEU A 83 2.36 5.65 -6.26
N GLY A 84 3.13 4.58 -6.35
CA GLY A 84 4.39 4.40 -5.64
C GLY A 84 5.60 4.90 -6.43
N TYR A 85 6.53 5.57 -5.76
CA TYR A 85 7.86 5.90 -6.27
C TYR A 85 8.90 5.51 -5.23
N ALA A 86 10.01 4.92 -5.68
CA ALA A 86 11.07 4.49 -4.78
C ALA A 86 12.47 4.85 -5.28
N SER A 87 13.37 4.97 -4.30
CA SER A 87 14.81 5.14 -4.51
C SER A 87 15.47 3.89 -5.12
N SER A 88 16.69 4.04 -5.63
CA SER A 88 17.47 2.91 -6.17
C SER A 88 17.81 1.86 -5.11
N GLY A 89 18.08 2.24 -3.85
CA GLY A 89 18.32 1.28 -2.76
C GLY A 89 17.13 0.37 -2.52
N TYR A 90 15.94 0.96 -2.39
CA TYR A 90 14.67 0.22 -2.29
C TYR A 90 14.47 -0.73 -3.49
N ASN A 91 14.63 -0.21 -4.71
CA ASN A 91 14.41 -1.01 -5.91
C ASN A 91 15.47 -2.10 -6.12
N SER A 92 16.70 -1.86 -5.70
CA SER A 92 17.77 -2.86 -5.74
C SER A 92 17.45 -4.02 -4.80
N TYR A 93 16.98 -3.71 -3.60
CA TYR A 93 16.63 -4.71 -2.59
C TYR A 93 15.40 -5.54 -2.97
N TYR A 94 14.30 -4.88 -3.31
CA TYR A 94 13.02 -5.57 -3.57
C TYR A 94 12.88 -6.10 -4.99
N PHE A 95 13.55 -5.49 -5.98
CA PHE A 95 13.35 -5.80 -7.39
C PHE A 95 14.64 -6.13 -8.16
N GLY A 96 15.82 -6.04 -7.53
CA GLY A 96 17.10 -6.24 -8.23
C GLY A 96 17.44 -5.14 -9.24
N VAL A 97 16.80 -3.97 -9.15
CA VAL A 97 16.97 -2.86 -10.09
C VAL A 97 17.66 -1.67 -9.42
N ASP A 98 18.88 -1.35 -9.84
CA ASP A 98 19.66 -0.23 -9.30
C ASP A 98 19.29 1.12 -9.97
N SER A 99 18.02 1.49 -9.89
CA SER A 99 17.52 2.80 -10.34
C SER A 99 16.27 3.22 -9.58
N SER A 100 16.10 4.53 -9.39
CA SER A 100 14.88 5.09 -8.82
C SER A 100 13.78 5.16 -9.88
N ALA A 101 12.56 4.73 -9.55
CA ALA A 101 11.47 4.65 -10.52
C ALA A 101 10.09 4.68 -9.85
N PHE A 102 9.04 4.89 -10.67
CA PHE A 102 7.68 4.59 -10.26
C PHE A 102 7.52 3.08 -10.15
N VAL A 103 7.21 2.60 -8.96
CA VAL A 103 7.21 1.16 -8.64
C VAL A 103 5.89 0.55 -9.05
N ASP A 104 4.80 1.06 -8.49
CA ASP A 104 3.48 0.44 -8.61
C ASP A 104 2.37 1.47 -8.72
N ILE A 105 1.24 1.03 -9.27
CA ILE A 105 -0.06 1.65 -9.13
C ILE A 105 -0.99 0.66 -8.44
N THR A 106 -1.75 1.14 -7.46
CA THR A 106 -2.77 0.33 -6.78
C THR A 106 -4.12 1.03 -6.85
N ALA A 107 -5.17 0.29 -7.22
CA ALA A 107 -6.55 0.73 -7.20
C ALA A 107 -7.35 -0.18 -6.27
N THR A 108 -7.98 0.39 -5.26
CA THR A 108 -8.77 -0.33 -4.26
C THR A 108 -10.19 0.20 -4.25
N PHE A 109 -11.15 -0.70 -4.18
CA PHE A 109 -12.54 -0.40 -3.85
C PHE A 109 -12.90 -1.09 -2.54
N SER A 110 -13.48 -0.35 -1.62
CA SER A 110 -14.02 -0.91 -0.38
C SER A 110 -15.41 -0.36 -0.11
N PHE A 111 -16.21 -1.11 0.64
CA PHE A 111 -17.49 -0.64 1.14
C PHE A 111 -17.69 -1.09 2.57
N THR A 112 -18.11 -0.19 3.45
CA THR A 112 -18.40 -0.47 4.85
C THR A 112 -19.91 -0.52 5.03
N PHE A 113 -20.40 -1.61 5.63
CA PHE A 113 -21.80 -1.73 6.01
C PHE A 113 -21.93 -2.19 7.46
N PRO A 114 -22.94 -1.69 8.20
CA PRO A 114 -23.20 -2.13 9.56
C PRO A 114 -23.70 -3.58 9.56
N LEU A 115 -23.14 -4.41 10.43
CA LEU A 115 -23.64 -5.75 10.73
C LEU A 115 -24.58 -5.71 11.94
N LEU A 116 -24.21 -4.93 12.95
CA LEU A 116 -24.96 -4.64 14.17
C LEU A 116 -24.72 -3.17 14.57
N GLU A 117 -25.38 -2.68 15.61
CA GLU A 117 -25.25 -1.29 16.08
C GLU A 117 -23.79 -0.87 16.37
N ASN A 118 -22.97 -1.80 16.85
CA ASN A 118 -21.57 -1.57 17.22
C ASN A 118 -20.57 -2.42 16.43
N ILE A 119 -21.00 -3.06 15.34
CA ILE A 119 -20.16 -3.90 14.49
C ILE A 119 -20.36 -3.52 13.03
N SER A 120 -19.27 -3.23 12.33
CA SER A 120 -19.29 -3.05 10.86
C SER A 120 -18.30 -3.97 10.16
N CYS A 121 -18.61 -4.27 8.89
CA CYS A 121 -17.75 -5.04 8.00
C CYS A 121 -17.34 -4.19 6.81
N THR A 122 -16.06 -4.26 6.45
CA THR A 122 -15.47 -3.56 5.32
C THR A 122 -14.76 -4.55 4.40
N PRO A 123 -15.46 -5.26 3.51
CA PRO A 123 -14.82 -5.95 2.40
C PRO A 123 -14.11 -4.96 1.46
N PHE A 124 -13.04 -5.44 0.85
CA PHE A 124 -12.31 -4.69 -0.17
C PHE A 124 -11.78 -5.63 -1.26
N ILE A 125 -11.59 -5.04 -2.44
CA ILE A 125 -10.85 -5.64 -3.54
C ILE A 125 -9.85 -4.61 -4.07
N SER A 126 -8.66 -5.09 -4.40
CA SER A 126 -7.55 -4.27 -4.85
C SER A 126 -6.92 -4.90 -6.08
N TYR A 127 -6.50 -4.04 -7.01
CA TYR A 127 -5.63 -4.37 -8.11
C TYR A 127 -4.33 -3.59 -7.94
N SER A 128 -3.20 -4.26 -8.02
CA SER A 128 -1.88 -3.64 -8.05
C SER A 128 -1.16 -4.01 -9.34
N SER A 129 -0.41 -3.09 -9.93
CA SER A 129 0.48 -3.37 -11.06
C SER A 129 1.78 -2.60 -10.94
N LEU A 130 2.88 -3.24 -11.31
CA LEU A 130 4.17 -2.58 -11.46
C LEU A 130 4.08 -1.56 -12.61
N MET A 131 4.86 -0.49 -12.54
CA MET A 131 4.83 0.61 -13.52
C MET A 131 6.10 0.65 -14.37
N ASP A 132 7.26 0.52 -13.76
CA ASP A 132 8.56 0.56 -14.44
C ASP A 132 8.90 -0.74 -15.18
N GLY A 133 9.41 -0.62 -16.41
CA GLY A 133 9.72 -1.77 -17.25
C GLY A 133 10.88 -2.63 -16.75
N ALA A 134 11.91 -2.04 -16.13
CA ALA A 134 13.02 -2.80 -15.58
C ALA A 134 12.58 -3.58 -14.34
N ILE A 135 11.71 -2.99 -13.51
CA ILE A 135 11.09 -3.66 -12.37
C ILE A 135 10.22 -4.83 -12.86
N LYS A 136 9.35 -4.61 -13.85
CA LYS A 136 8.52 -5.67 -14.44
C LYS A 136 9.32 -6.85 -14.96
N ASN A 137 10.40 -6.59 -15.67
CA ASN A 137 11.22 -7.64 -16.28
C ASN A 137 11.98 -8.51 -15.26
N ASN A 138 12.12 -8.05 -14.01
CA ASN A 138 12.75 -8.81 -12.93
C ASN A 138 11.74 -9.54 -12.03
N MET A 139 10.44 -9.33 -12.24
CA MET A 139 9.38 -9.96 -11.47
C MET A 139 8.69 -11.07 -12.27
N PRO A 140 8.29 -12.18 -11.62
CA PRO A 140 7.54 -13.24 -12.30
C PRO A 140 6.15 -12.76 -12.74
N ASP A 141 5.52 -11.90 -11.95
CA ASP A 141 4.22 -11.30 -12.20
C ASP A 141 4.31 -9.78 -12.08
N ASP A 142 3.64 -9.05 -12.96
CA ASP A 142 3.64 -7.59 -12.99
C ASP A 142 2.35 -6.95 -12.47
N SER A 143 1.38 -7.77 -12.09
CA SER A 143 0.12 -7.33 -11.53
C SER A 143 -0.56 -8.43 -10.72
N ASN A 144 -1.43 -8.03 -9.80
CA ASN A 144 -2.16 -8.95 -8.95
C ASN A 144 -3.51 -8.37 -8.52
N PHE A 145 -4.49 -9.26 -8.33
CA PHE A 145 -5.72 -8.95 -7.60
C PHE A 145 -5.65 -9.57 -6.22
N PHE A 146 -6.00 -8.79 -5.20
CA PHE A 146 -6.14 -9.27 -3.84
C PHE A 146 -7.34 -8.63 -3.19
N GLY A 147 -7.81 -9.21 -2.10
CA GLY A 147 -8.97 -8.71 -1.40
C GLY A 147 -9.07 -9.33 -0.02
N GLY A 148 -9.99 -8.80 0.77
CA GLY A 148 -10.19 -9.23 2.13
C GLY A 148 -11.39 -8.53 2.75
N ALA A 149 -11.51 -8.64 4.06
CA ALA A 149 -12.51 -7.90 4.82
C ALA A 149 -11.96 -7.52 6.20
N SER A 150 -12.36 -6.35 6.67
CA SER A 150 -12.10 -5.87 8.03
C SER A 150 -13.38 -5.87 8.85
N ILE A 151 -13.29 -6.21 10.13
CA ILE A 151 -14.39 -6.10 11.10
C ILE A 151 -14.01 -5.04 12.12
N LYS A 152 -14.86 -4.02 12.28
CA LYS A 152 -14.73 -2.98 13.31
C LYS A 152 -15.73 -3.25 14.42
N ILE A 153 -15.27 -3.20 15.68
CA ILE A 153 -16.11 -3.30 16.88
C ILE A 153 -15.92 -2.03 17.70
N GLU A 154 -17.03 -1.39 18.08
CA GLU A 154 -17.05 -0.17 18.91
C GLU A 154 -17.61 -0.51 20.32
N PHE A 155 -17.05 0.12 21.36
CA PHE A 155 -17.39 -0.09 22.77
C PHE A 155 -17.82 1.20 23.44
#